data_AF-A0A7J6IKB8-F1
#
_entry.id   AF-A0A7J6IKB8-F1
#
_cell.length_a   1.000
_cell.length_b   1.000
_cell.length_c   1.000
_cell.angle_alpha   90.00
_cell.angle_beta   90.00
_cell.angle_gamma   90.00
#
_symmetry.space_group_name_H-M   'P 1'
#
loop_
_entity.id
_entity.type
_entity.pdbx_description
1 polymer ?
#
loop_
_entity_poly.entity_id
_entity_poly.type
_entity_poly.pdbx_seq_one_letter_code
_entity_poly.pdbx_strand_id
1 'polypeptide(L)'
;MNTPPAERETIFFYNFPDHPLPTRVLDVTANPPKLVITANLSQKDERYIALSHCWGPSQPLRTLKMNIGLHQDGIDLSSMPQTFKDAVAVTRYLGMRYIWIDSLCIVQDDVLDWEYEAARMADVYGFAYLVLGASSASDGTKGFLGRRHYSGGSVTVPCSASPRKFSKIHYRPVLNHRKALFYANFDGPLSERGWAFQERALAKRFVSFGEFELQWACRSLEDCECDEFDLRKSQRSPESSKSGWTTTSSQDCGEKN
;
A
#
# COMPACT_ATOMS: atom_id res chain seq x y z
N MET A 1 37.78 -2.20 -50.46
CA MET A 1 36.50 -2.60 -49.84
C MET A 1 36.82 -3.25 -48.52
N ASN A 2 36.66 -2.50 -47.42
CA ASN A 2 36.77 -2.98 -46.05
C ASN A 2 35.76 -2.13 -45.26
N THR A 3 34.60 -2.71 -44.94
CA THR A 3 33.60 -2.10 -44.06
C THR A 3 34.08 -2.22 -42.61
N PRO A 4 34.08 -1.14 -41.82
CA PRO A 4 34.46 -1.20 -40.41
C PRO A 4 33.36 -1.89 -39.57
N PRO A 5 33.72 -2.54 -38.46
CA PRO A 5 32.76 -3.25 -37.63
C PRO A 5 31.90 -2.28 -36.82
N ALA A 6 30.62 -2.63 -36.72
CA ALA A 6 29.59 -1.87 -36.02
C ALA A 6 29.98 -1.55 -34.56
N GLU A 7 29.85 -0.28 -34.19
CA GLU A 7 29.99 0.20 -32.84
C GLU A 7 28.97 -0.51 -31.94
N ARG A 8 29.45 -1.15 -30.87
CA ARG A 8 28.60 -1.67 -29.81
C ARG A 8 27.96 -0.48 -29.11
N GLU A 9 26.66 -0.31 -29.30
CA GLU A 9 25.84 0.57 -28.48
C GLU A 9 26.05 0.19 -27.01
N THR A 10 26.87 0.98 -26.34
CA THR A 10 27.03 0.89 -24.90
C THR A 10 25.74 1.45 -24.34
N ILE A 11 24.87 0.56 -23.86
CA ILE A 11 23.68 0.94 -23.11
C ILE A 11 24.18 1.81 -21.96
N PHE A 12 23.97 3.12 -22.08
CA PHE A 12 24.14 4.04 -20.96
C PHE A 12 23.17 3.56 -19.89
N PHE A 13 23.70 2.85 -18.89
CA PHE A 13 23.07 2.84 -17.58
C PHE A 13 23.02 4.31 -17.18
N TYR A 14 21.86 4.94 -17.38
CA TYR A 14 21.55 6.17 -16.67
C TYR A 14 21.70 5.83 -15.20
N ASN A 15 22.80 6.26 -14.59
CA ASN A 15 22.89 6.45 -13.17
C ASN A 15 21.77 7.41 -12.82
N PHE A 16 20.61 6.87 -12.44
CA PHE A 16 19.59 7.65 -11.79
C PHE A 16 20.25 8.21 -10.52
N PRO A 17 20.27 9.54 -10.33
CA PRO A 17 20.82 10.12 -9.12
C PRO A 17 20.08 9.51 -7.92
N ASP A 18 20.83 9.27 -6.85
CA ASP A 18 20.44 8.74 -5.53
C ASP A 18 18.94 8.95 -5.24
N HIS A 19 18.21 7.87 -4.91
CA HIS A 19 16.76 7.90 -4.66
C HIS A 19 16.40 9.01 -3.67
N PRO A 20 15.96 10.20 -4.12
CA PRO A 20 15.92 11.33 -3.24
C PRO A 20 14.67 11.21 -2.39
N LEU A 21 14.86 11.22 -1.07
CA LEU A 21 13.74 11.43 -0.16
C LEU A 21 13.00 12.72 -0.58
N PRO A 22 11.66 12.75 -0.44
CA PRO A 22 10.90 14.00 -0.58
C PRO A 22 11.47 15.08 0.34
N THR A 23 11.16 16.36 0.09
CA THR A 23 11.69 17.48 0.91
C THR A 23 11.37 17.30 2.40
N ARG A 24 10.21 16.69 2.70
CA ARG A 24 9.76 16.35 4.04
C ARG A 24 9.16 14.96 4.08
N VAL A 25 9.35 14.26 5.18
CA VAL A 25 8.71 12.96 5.49
C VAL A 25 8.31 12.93 6.96
N LEU A 26 7.33 12.09 7.31
CA LEU A 26 6.98 11.81 8.70
C LEU A 26 7.84 10.66 9.21
N ASP A 27 8.66 10.91 10.23
CA ASP A 27 9.38 9.88 10.98
C ASP A 27 8.44 9.23 11.98
N VAL A 28 8.08 7.97 11.72
CA VAL A 28 7.16 7.20 12.56
C VAL A 28 7.87 6.39 13.64
N THR A 29 9.21 6.30 13.63
CA THR A 29 9.94 5.64 14.71
C THR A 29 9.99 6.50 15.97
N ALA A 30 9.86 7.81 15.81
CA ALA A 30 9.63 8.73 16.92
C ALA A 30 8.26 8.49 17.58
N ASN A 31 8.17 8.79 18.87
CA ASN A 31 6.92 8.78 19.62
C ASN A 31 6.81 10.06 20.47
N PRO A 32 5.95 11.01 20.10
CA PRO A 32 5.05 11.00 18.93
C PRO A 32 5.79 11.02 17.56
N PRO A 33 5.16 10.54 16.47
CA PRO A 33 5.69 10.74 15.12
C PRO A 33 5.95 12.21 14.82
N LYS A 34 6.96 12.53 14.02
CA LYS A 34 7.32 13.93 13.74
C LYS A 34 7.68 14.18 12.29
N LEU A 35 7.38 15.37 11.81
CA LEU A 35 7.77 15.81 10.48
C LEU A 35 9.27 16.10 10.46
N VAL A 36 9.95 15.67 9.41
CA VAL A 36 11.41 15.84 9.26
C VAL A 36 11.72 16.46 7.92
N ILE A 37 12.52 17.52 7.92
CA ILE A 37 13.10 18.11 6.72
C ILE A 37 14.31 17.26 6.31
N THR A 38 14.24 16.65 5.14
CA THR A 38 15.19 15.60 4.74
C THR A 38 16.58 16.12 4.41
N ALA A 39 16.69 17.41 4.08
CA ALA A 39 17.97 18.10 3.93
C ALA A 39 18.78 18.16 5.24
N ASN A 40 18.12 18.10 6.40
CA ASN A 40 18.76 18.20 7.72
C ASN A 40 19.20 16.84 8.28
N LEU A 41 18.94 15.74 7.56
CA LEU A 41 19.30 14.40 8.01
C LEU A 41 20.78 14.09 7.75
N SER A 42 21.51 13.75 8.81
CA SER A 42 22.91 13.30 8.75
C SER A 42 23.06 11.91 8.12
N GLN A 43 22.09 11.03 8.36
CA GLN A 43 21.97 9.72 7.74
C GLN A 43 20.57 9.56 7.15
N LYS A 44 20.49 9.22 5.87
CA LYS A 44 19.25 9.05 5.13
C LYS A 44 18.98 7.56 4.94
N ASP A 45 17.92 7.04 5.56
CA ASP A 45 17.28 5.84 5.00
C ASP A 45 16.43 6.33 3.83
N GLU A 46 16.86 6.05 2.61
CA GLU A 46 16.18 6.49 1.38
C GLU A 46 14.84 5.79 1.18
N ARG A 47 14.55 4.72 1.94
CA ARG A 47 13.31 3.99 1.83
C ARG A 47 12.23 4.66 2.65
N TYR A 48 11.14 4.99 1.99
CA TYR A 48 9.92 5.52 2.62
C TYR A 48 8.69 4.87 2.00
N ILE A 49 7.60 4.92 2.74
CA ILE A 49 6.26 4.59 2.27
C ILE A 49 5.57 5.87 1.81
N ALA A 50 4.73 5.82 0.78
CA ALA A 50 3.79 6.90 0.48
C ALA A 50 2.35 6.44 0.72
N LEU A 51 1.47 7.36 1.14
CA LEU A 51 0.05 7.09 1.34
C LEU A 51 -0.80 7.72 0.24
N SER A 52 -1.44 6.88 -0.56
CA SER A 52 -2.53 7.27 -1.46
C SER A 52 -3.87 7.15 -0.72
N HIS A 53 -4.61 8.24 -0.58
CA HIS A 53 -5.86 8.26 0.19
C HIS A 53 -6.84 9.35 -0.27
N CYS A 54 -8.11 9.17 0.10
CA CYS A 54 -9.12 10.20 -0.05
C CYS A 54 -9.05 11.20 1.11
N TRP A 55 -8.97 12.48 0.78
CA TRP A 55 -9.02 13.55 1.80
C TRP A 55 -10.41 13.64 2.45
N GLY A 56 -11.46 13.45 1.67
CA GLY A 56 -12.85 13.70 2.11
C GLY A 56 -13.22 15.19 2.07
N PRO A 57 -14.39 15.55 2.63
CA PRO A 57 -14.93 16.91 2.58
C PRO A 57 -14.27 17.89 3.57
N SER A 58 -13.60 17.40 4.62
CA SER A 58 -12.86 18.24 5.58
C SER A 58 -11.42 17.72 5.71
N GLN A 59 -10.46 18.64 5.81
CA GLN A 59 -9.04 18.32 6.05
C GLN A 59 -8.75 18.48 7.55
N PRO A 60 -8.83 17.42 8.37
CA PRO A 60 -8.67 17.55 9.82
C PRO A 60 -7.22 17.84 10.26
N LEU A 61 -6.22 17.30 9.57
CA LEU A 61 -4.81 17.46 9.96
C LEU A 61 -3.94 17.77 8.75
N ARG A 62 -3.30 18.93 8.76
CA ARG A 62 -2.45 19.41 7.67
C ARG A 62 -1.35 20.35 8.17
N THR A 63 -0.24 20.40 7.45
CA THR A 63 0.87 21.31 7.72
C THR A 63 0.60 22.67 7.08
N LEU A 64 0.80 23.72 7.86
CA LEU A 64 0.69 25.12 7.53
C LEU A 64 1.96 25.85 7.98
N LYS A 65 2.24 27.03 7.43
CA LYS A 65 3.39 27.85 7.84
C LYS A 65 3.46 28.06 9.35
N MET A 66 2.30 28.26 9.97
CA MET A 66 2.21 28.52 11.41
C MET A 66 2.44 27.28 12.30
N ASN A 67 2.23 26.06 11.81
CA ASN A 67 2.29 24.84 12.62
C ASN A 67 3.40 23.86 12.22
N ILE A 68 4.16 24.14 11.16
CA ILE A 68 5.26 23.28 10.70
C ILE A 68 6.32 23.03 11.79
N GLY A 69 6.60 24.03 12.63
CA GLY A 69 7.49 23.88 13.79
C GLY A 69 6.95 22.86 14.79
N LEU A 70 5.66 22.99 15.16
CA LEU A 70 4.98 22.05 16.05
C LEU A 70 4.98 20.62 15.49
N HIS A 71 4.76 20.47 14.18
CA HIS A 71 4.82 19.15 13.53
C HIS A 71 6.24 18.54 13.54
N GLN A 72 7.29 19.36 13.52
CA GLN A 72 8.69 18.91 13.67
C GLN A 72 9.03 18.49 15.11
N ASP A 73 8.39 19.10 16.10
CA ASP A 73 8.52 18.71 17.51
C ASP A 73 7.77 17.41 17.80
N GLY A 74 6.63 17.19 17.14
CA GLY A 74 5.87 15.95 17.17
C GLY A 74 4.37 16.15 16.98
N ILE A 75 3.71 15.13 16.42
CA ILE A 75 2.28 15.10 16.17
C ILE A 75 1.68 13.98 17.00
N ASP A 76 0.84 14.32 17.98
CA ASP A 76 0.20 13.30 18.82
C ASP A 76 -0.60 12.31 17.98
N LEU A 77 -0.21 11.04 18.04
CA LEU A 77 -0.85 9.95 17.30
C LEU A 77 -2.33 9.82 17.65
N SER A 78 -2.73 10.17 18.87
CA SER A 78 -4.13 10.12 19.29
C SER A 78 -5.01 11.14 18.56
N SER A 79 -4.43 12.29 18.19
CA SER A 79 -5.07 13.38 17.45
C SER A 79 -5.18 13.16 15.94
N MET A 80 -4.40 12.21 15.39
CA MET A 80 -4.39 11.97 13.95
C MET A 80 -5.73 11.41 13.44
N PRO A 81 -6.10 11.65 12.17
CA PRO A 81 -7.21 10.93 11.53
C PRO A 81 -6.96 9.42 11.49
N GLN A 82 -8.01 8.60 11.53
CA GLN A 82 -7.87 7.14 11.62
C GLN A 82 -7.05 6.57 10.45
N THR A 83 -7.23 7.08 9.23
CA THR A 83 -6.45 6.67 8.05
C THR A 83 -4.95 6.91 8.24
N PHE A 84 -4.56 7.98 8.95
CA PHE A 84 -3.16 8.26 9.23
C PHE A 84 -2.62 7.36 10.33
N LYS A 85 -3.43 7.09 11.38
CA LYS A 85 -3.05 6.12 12.43
C LYS A 85 -2.78 4.74 11.84
N ASP A 86 -3.66 4.29 10.95
CA ASP A 86 -3.54 3.01 10.26
C ASP A 86 -2.29 2.99 9.37
N ALA A 87 -2.03 4.05 8.60
CA ALA A 87 -0.83 4.16 7.76
C ALA A 87 0.47 4.16 8.59
N VAL A 88 0.49 4.87 9.71
CA VAL A 88 1.61 4.86 10.67
C VAL A 88 1.80 3.45 11.25
N ALA A 89 0.71 2.76 11.62
CA ALA A 89 0.76 1.40 12.16
C ALA A 89 1.34 0.41 11.14
N VAL A 90 0.87 0.43 9.89
CA VAL A 90 1.41 -0.42 8.81
C VAL A 90 2.88 -0.11 8.55
N THR A 91 3.24 1.17 8.49
CA THR A 91 4.63 1.60 8.26
C THR A 91 5.58 1.07 9.33
N ARG A 92 5.18 1.20 10.61
CA ARG A 92 5.93 0.65 11.75
C ARG A 92 6.01 -0.88 11.70
N TYR A 93 4.89 -1.55 11.39
CA TYR A 93 4.83 -3.01 11.28
C TYR A 93 5.79 -3.56 10.22
N LEU A 94 5.93 -2.84 9.09
CA LEU A 94 6.87 -3.19 8.02
C LEU A 94 8.33 -2.81 8.33
N GLY A 95 8.63 -2.27 9.52
CA GLY A 95 9.98 -1.86 9.91
C GLY A 95 10.49 -0.63 9.15
N MET A 96 9.59 0.15 8.55
CA MET A 96 9.93 1.35 7.78
C MET A 96 9.91 2.59 8.68
N ARG A 97 10.89 3.48 8.47
CA ARG A 97 11.03 4.69 9.30
C ARG A 97 10.16 5.86 8.85
N TYR A 98 10.02 6.01 7.54
CA TYR A 98 9.44 7.19 6.94
C TYR A 98 8.16 6.87 6.19
N ILE A 99 7.16 7.73 6.36
CA ILE A 99 5.98 7.79 5.51
C ILE A 99 5.79 9.21 4.98
N TRP A 100 5.41 9.32 3.71
CA TRP A 100 4.98 10.55 3.07
C TRP A 100 3.47 10.59 2.98
N ILE A 101 2.87 11.66 3.50
CA ILE A 101 1.44 11.96 3.47
C ILE A 101 1.32 13.40 2.99
N ASP A 102 0.71 13.63 1.83
CA ASP A 102 0.62 14.94 1.16
C ASP A 102 0.26 16.11 2.09
N SER A 103 -0.81 15.98 2.86
CA SER A 103 -1.35 16.99 3.77
C SER A 103 -0.40 17.34 4.90
N LEU A 104 0.48 16.42 5.32
CA LEU A 104 1.49 16.64 6.35
C LEU A 104 2.84 17.04 5.77
N CYS A 105 3.19 16.50 4.62
CA CYS A 105 4.50 16.68 4.04
C CYS A 105 4.55 17.93 3.18
N ILE A 106 3.44 18.50 2.71
CA ILE A 106 3.40 19.76 1.94
C ILE A 106 2.80 20.87 2.82
N VAL A 107 3.38 22.07 2.77
CA VAL A 107 2.86 23.25 3.47
C VAL A 107 1.67 23.81 2.68
N GLN A 108 0.45 23.51 3.14
CA GLN A 108 -0.78 23.69 2.34
C GLN A 108 -1.17 25.16 2.08
N ASP A 109 -0.70 26.10 2.89
CA ASP A 109 -0.91 27.54 2.74
C ASP A 109 0.30 28.28 2.15
N ASP A 110 1.27 27.54 1.61
CA ASP A 110 2.37 28.09 0.83
C ASP A 110 2.26 27.69 -0.65
N VAL A 111 1.88 28.64 -1.50
CA VAL A 111 1.74 28.40 -2.95
C VAL A 111 3.05 27.91 -3.57
N LEU A 112 4.19 28.45 -3.16
CA LEU A 112 5.48 28.07 -3.73
C LEU A 112 5.90 26.66 -3.30
N ASP A 113 5.64 26.30 -2.04
CA ASP A 113 5.89 24.94 -1.54
C ASP A 113 4.96 23.94 -2.22
N TRP A 114 3.68 24.29 -2.36
CA TRP A 114 2.70 23.44 -3.03
C TRP A 114 3.06 23.20 -4.50
N GLU A 115 3.40 24.26 -5.26
CA GLU A 115 3.82 24.12 -6.67
C GLU A 115 5.07 23.25 -6.80
N TYR A 116 6.05 23.45 -5.91
CA TYR A 116 7.29 22.68 -5.88
C TYR A 116 7.03 21.19 -5.62
N GLU A 117 6.21 20.86 -4.62
CA GLU A 117 5.91 19.48 -4.26
C GLU A 117 4.97 18.82 -5.27
N ALA A 118 3.97 19.54 -5.78
CA ALA A 118 3.04 19.05 -6.79
C ALA A 118 3.77 18.65 -8.09
N ALA A 119 4.74 19.46 -8.52
CA ALA A 119 5.59 19.14 -9.68
C ALA A 119 6.41 17.84 -9.49
N ARG A 120 6.64 17.43 -8.24
CA ARG A 120 7.45 16.28 -7.86
C ARG A 120 6.62 15.07 -7.39
N MET A 121 5.28 15.15 -7.38
CA MET A 121 4.45 14.01 -6.95
C MET A 121 4.77 12.73 -7.72
N ALA A 122 5.10 12.85 -9.02
CA ALA A 122 5.48 11.69 -9.81
C ALA A 122 6.73 10.97 -9.25
N ASP A 123 7.73 11.74 -8.83
CA ASP A 123 8.95 11.23 -8.19
C ASP A 123 8.64 10.66 -6.81
N VAL A 124 7.80 11.34 -6.02
CA VAL A 124 7.41 10.88 -4.67
C VAL A 124 6.80 9.49 -4.72
N TYR A 125 5.82 9.24 -5.60
CA TYR A 125 5.20 7.92 -5.72
C TYR A 125 6.08 6.93 -6.50
N GLY A 126 6.83 7.41 -7.49
CA GLY A 126 7.72 6.59 -8.33
C GLY A 126 8.95 6.04 -7.59
N PHE A 127 9.46 6.77 -6.60
CA PHE A 127 10.61 6.37 -5.80
C PHE A 127 10.26 5.76 -4.44
N ALA A 128 8.99 5.86 -4.00
CA ALA A 128 8.52 5.19 -2.79
C ALA A 128 8.86 3.69 -2.82
N TYR A 129 9.28 3.15 -1.69
CA TYR A 129 9.56 1.71 -1.55
C TYR A 129 8.28 0.89 -1.74
N LEU A 130 7.19 1.42 -1.18
CA LEU A 130 5.83 0.90 -1.22
C LEU A 130 4.85 2.07 -1.13
N VAL A 131 3.77 2.01 -1.91
CA VAL A 131 2.61 2.90 -1.76
C VAL A 131 1.48 2.13 -1.09
N LEU A 132 0.93 2.68 -0.02
CA LEU A 132 -0.29 2.18 0.63
C LEU A 132 -1.49 2.91 0.01
N GLY A 133 -2.42 2.15 -0.56
CA GLY A 133 -3.71 2.66 -1.00
C GLY A 133 -4.76 2.43 0.08
N ALA A 134 -5.29 3.48 0.68
CA ALA A 134 -6.43 3.41 1.60
C ALA A 134 -7.75 3.29 0.82
N SER A 135 -7.87 2.26 -0.02
CA SER A 135 -8.90 2.16 -1.06
C SER A 135 -10.32 2.05 -0.53
N SER A 136 -10.51 1.44 0.65
CA SER A 136 -11.81 1.35 1.33
C SER A 136 -12.23 2.64 2.06
N ALA A 137 -11.32 3.59 2.25
CA ALA A 137 -11.57 4.79 3.04
C ALA A 137 -12.08 5.93 2.14
N SER A 138 -13.32 6.37 2.37
CA SER A 138 -13.89 7.53 1.67
C SER A 138 -13.26 8.87 2.07
N ASP A 139 -12.63 8.92 3.23
CA ASP A 139 -12.03 10.12 3.83
C ASP A 139 -11.01 9.72 4.91
N GLY A 140 -10.28 10.71 5.45
CA GLY A 140 -9.25 10.50 6.48
C GLY A 140 -9.76 9.94 7.81
N THR A 141 -11.06 9.99 8.11
CA THR A 141 -11.63 9.57 9.41
C THR A 141 -12.00 8.09 9.46
N LYS A 142 -12.12 7.41 8.31
CA LYS A 142 -12.60 6.03 8.24
C LYS A 142 -11.58 4.99 8.67
N GLY A 143 -10.31 5.16 8.33
CA GLY A 143 -9.33 4.09 8.42
C GLY A 143 -9.54 3.01 7.38
N PHE A 144 -8.61 2.05 7.36
CA PHE A 144 -8.57 0.93 6.42
C PHE A 144 -8.09 -0.39 7.04
N LEU A 145 -7.71 -0.41 8.33
CA LEU A 145 -7.39 -1.63 9.09
C LEU A 145 -8.57 -2.18 9.90
N GLY A 146 -9.73 -1.54 9.82
CA GLY A 146 -10.94 -1.97 10.51
C GLY A 146 -11.43 -3.35 10.05
N ARG A 147 -12.38 -3.92 10.81
CA ARG A 147 -13.02 -5.19 10.45
C ARG A 147 -13.78 -5.03 9.14
N ARG A 148 -13.35 -5.76 8.10
CA ARG A 148 -14.07 -5.83 6.82
C ARG A 148 -15.42 -6.51 6.99
N HIS A 149 -16.45 -5.90 6.42
CA HIS A 149 -17.79 -6.47 6.38
C HIS A 149 -17.89 -7.44 5.20
N TYR A 150 -17.46 -8.68 5.41
CA TYR A 150 -17.72 -9.72 4.43
C TYR A 150 -19.23 -9.98 4.38
N SER A 151 -19.82 -9.93 3.19
CA SER A 151 -21.16 -10.50 2.90
C SER A 151 -21.18 -12.04 2.98
N GLY A 152 -20.18 -12.61 3.65
CA GLY A 152 -19.99 -14.02 3.90
C GLY A 152 -20.71 -14.48 5.17
N GLY A 153 -20.76 -15.79 5.33
CA GLY A 153 -21.36 -16.43 6.49
C GLY A 153 -20.47 -17.55 7.02
N SER A 154 -21.02 -18.27 7.98
CA SER A 154 -20.43 -19.52 8.42
C SER A 154 -21.50 -20.58 8.55
N VAL A 155 -21.21 -21.78 8.06
CA VAL A 155 -22.04 -22.96 8.25
C VAL A 155 -21.30 -23.95 9.14
N THR A 156 -22.01 -24.54 10.08
CA THR A 156 -21.47 -25.60 10.93
C THR A 156 -21.84 -26.94 10.32
N VAL A 157 -20.83 -27.72 9.94
CA VAL A 157 -21.03 -29.06 9.34
C VAL A 157 -20.57 -30.15 10.33
N PRO A 158 -21.32 -31.25 10.45
CA PRO A 158 -20.88 -32.38 11.26
C PRO A 158 -19.66 -33.06 10.63
N CYS A 159 -18.70 -33.43 11.47
CA CYS A 159 -17.51 -34.16 11.03
C CYS A 159 -17.86 -35.63 10.80
N SER A 160 -17.68 -36.11 9.57
CA SER A 160 -18.00 -37.51 9.21
C SER A 160 -17.25 -38.55 10.06
N ALA A 161 -16.05 -38.21 10.56
CA ALA A 161 -15.24 -39.09 11.40
C ALA A 161 -15.66 -39.12 12.88
N SER A 162 -16.54 -38.22 13.33
CA SER A 162 -16.98 -38.16 14.73
C SER A 162 -18.30 -37.39 14.85
N PRO A 163 -19.44 -38.06 15.10
CA PRO A 163 -20.78 -37.44 15.14
C PRO A 163 -20.96 -36.32 16.18
N ARG A 164 -20.02 -36.17 17.12
CA ARG A 164 -20.00 -35.11 18.15
C ARG A 164 -19.05 -33.96 17.83
N LYS A 165 -18.29 -34.04 16.74
CA LYS A 165 -17.39 -32.98 16.29
C LYS A 165 -18.05 -32.22 15.15
N PHE A 166 -17.98 -30.91 15.22
CA PHE A 166 -18.48 -30.01 14.20
C PHE A 166 -17.34 -29.14 13.68
N SER A 167 -17.32 -28.91 12.38
CA SER A 167 -16.40 -27.99 11.73
C SER A 167 -17.17 -26.73 11.32
N LYS A 168 -16.61 -25.56 11.57
CA LYS A 168 -17.18 -24.29 11.13
C LYS A 168 -16.53 -23.89 9.81
N ILE A 169 -17.29 -23.93 8.73
CA ILE A 169 -16.86 -23.50 7.41
C ILE A 169 -17.26 -22.04 7.24
N HIS A 170 -16.30 -21.19 6.94
CA HIS A 170 -16.54 -19.81 6.56
C HIS A 170 -16.55 -19.69 5.04
N TYR A 171 -17.48 -18.91 4.51
CA TYR A 171 -17.58 -18.66 3.07
C TYR A 171 -17.78 -17.18 2.81
N ARG A 172 -17.37 -16.72 1.62
CA ARG A 172 -17.62 -15.37 1.11
C ARG A 172 -17.99 -15.42 -0.37
N PRO A 173 -18.68 -14.41 -0.92
CA PRO A 173 -18.86 -14.31 -2.36
C PRO A 173 -17.52 -14.28 -3.09
N VAL A 174 -17.48 -14.84 -4.30
CA VAL A 174 -16.32 -14.72 -5.19
C VAL A 174 -16.21 -13.26 -5.62
N LEU A 175 -15.04 -12.66 -5.39
CA LEU A 175 -14.75 -11.31 -5.84
C LEU A 175 -14.48 -11.36 -7.35
N ASN A 176 -15.12 -10.49 -8.12
CA ASN A 176 -14.99 -10.54 -9.58
C ASN A 176 -13.82 -9.70 -10.06
N HIS A 177 -12.68 -10.34 -10.31
CA HIS A 177 -11.50 -9.66 -10.83
C HIS A 177 -11.46 -9.61 -12.36
N ARG A 178 -12.50 -10.07 -13.08
CA ARG A 178 -12.51 -10.10 -14.55
C ARG A 178 -12.52 -8.71 -15.19
N LYS A 179 -12.91 -7.67 -14.46
CA LYS A 179 -12.78 -6.27 -14.90
C LYS A 179 -11.44 -5.63 -14.52
N ALA A 180 -10.59 -6.32 -13.77
CA ALA A 180 -9.24 -5.87 -13.42
C ALA A 180 -8.28 -6.07 -14.59
N LEU A 181 -8.54 -5.37 -15.69
CA LEU A 181 -7.48 -5.10 -16.65
C LEU A 181 -6.43 -4.23 -15.94
N PHE A 182 -5.16 -4.56 -16.18
CA PHE A 182 -3.96 -3.83 -15.84
C PHE A 182 -4.25 -2.41 -15.31
N TYR A 183 -4.03 -2.20 -14.01
CA TYR A 183 -4.09 -0.90 -13.34
C TYR A 183 -5.47 -0.29 -13.01
N ALA A 184 -6.61 -0.87 -13.40
CA ALA A 184 -7.90 -0.15 -13.36
C ALA A 184 -8.78 -0.37 -12.11
N ASN A 185 -8.89 -1.58 -11.55
CA ASN A 185 -9.98 -1.86 -10.58
C ASN A 185 -9.45 -2.27 -9.21
N PHE A 186 -8.95 -1.29 -8.44
CA PHE A 186 -9.08 -1.36 -6.98
C PHE A 186 -10.47 -0.81 -6.66
N ASP A 187 -11.44 -1.67 -6.34
CA ASP A 187 -12.79 -1.17 -6.02
C ASP A 187 -12.75 -0.35 -4.72
N GLY A 188 -13.39 0.81 -4.73
CA GLY A 188 -13.54 1.69 -3.56
C GLY A 188 -13.33 3.17 -3.87
N PRO A 189 -13.65 4.07 -2.91
CA PRO A 189 -13.65 5.52 -3.11
C PRO A 189 -12.36 6.11 -3.70
N LEU A 190 -11.21 5.51 -3.40
CA LEU A 190 -9.92 6.01 -3.89
C LEU A 190 -9.79 5.92 -5.42
N SER A 191 -10.34 4.87 -6.03
CA SER A 191 -10.28 4.67 -7.50
C SER A 191 -11.11 5.68 -8.29
N GLU A 192 -12.04 6.37 -7.64
CA GLU A 192 -12.85 7.42 -8.25
C GLU A 192 -12.08 8.76 -8.35
N ARG A 193 -10.85 8.83 -7.79
CA ARG A 193 -10.02 10.03 -7.78
C ARG A 193 -9.01 9.99 -8.91
N GLY A 194 -9.01 11.01 -9.76
CA GLY A 194 -8.10 11.09 -10.91
C GLY A 194 -6.61 11.03 -10.54
N TRP A 195 -6.21 11.62 -9.40
CA TRP A 195 -4.82 11.56 -8.94
C TRP A 195 -4.42 10.16 -8.48
N ALA A 196 -5.31 9.39 -7.85
CA ALA A 196 -4.99 8.06 -7.35
C ALA A 196 -4.55 7.11 -8.48
N PHE A 197 -5.04 7.33 -9.70
CA PHE A 197 -4.55 6.62 -10.88
C PHE A 197 -3.05 6.87 -11.12
N GLN A 198 -2.61 8.14 -11.08
CA GLN A 198 -1.20 8.50 -11.25
C GLN A 198 -0.34 7.86 -10.15
N GLU A 199 -0.79 7.97 -8.89
CA GLU A 199 -0.07 7.45 -7.72
C GLU A 199 0.13 5.93 -7.83
N ARG A 200 -0.90 5.19 -8.25
CA ARG A 200 -0.83 3.75 -8.51
C ARG A 200 0.08 3.43 -9.69
N ALA A 201 -0.08 4.11 -10.82
CA ALA A 201 0.64 3.81 -12.05
C ALA A 201 2.16 4.01 -11.90
N LEU A 202 2.57 4.95 -11.05
CA LEU A 202 3.98 5.25 -10.80
C LEU A 202 4.60 4.36 -9.72
N ALA A 203 3.80 3.83 -8.80
CA ALA A 203 4.27 2.98 -7.71
C ALA A 203 5.02 1.74 -8.21
N LYS A 204 6.24 1.52 -7.70
CA LYS A 204 6.98 0.26 -7.94
C LYS A 204 6.29 -0.94 -7.30
N ARG A 205 5.66 -0.71 -6.15
CA ARG A 205 4.91 -1.65 -5.33
C ARG A 205 3.72 -0.90 -4.74
N PHE A 206 2.54 -1.51 -4.78
CA PHE A 206 1.31 -0.93 -4.28
C PHE A 206 0.54 -2.00 -3.50
N VAL A 207 0.17 -1.69 -2.26
CA VAL A 207 -0.79 -2.48 -1.47
C VAL A 207 -2.07 -1.67 -1.37
N SER A 208 -3.14 -2.21 -1.93
CA SER A 208 -4.48 -1.67 -1.77
C SER A 208 -5.18 -2.33 -0.60
N PHE A 209 -5.62 -1.51 0.36
CA PHE A 209 -6.53 -1.91 1.43
C PHE A 209 -7.96 -1.68 0.95
N GLY A 210 -8.50 -2.68 0.25
CA GLY A 210 -9.86 -2.67 -0.27
C GLY A 210 -10.91 -3.07 0.76
N GLU A 211 -12.18 -2.81 0.43
CA GLU A 211 -13.32 -3.13 1.31
C GLU A 211 -13.44 -4.62 1.61
N PHE A 212 -13.10 -5.47 0.64
CA PHE A 212 -13.28 -6.93 0.73
C PHE A 212 -11.99 -7.72 0.91
N GLU A 213 -10.84 -7.16 0.53
CA GLU A 213 -9.55 -7.85 0.59
C GLU A 213 -8.37 -6.89 0.46
N LEU A 214 -7.18 -7.40 0.76
CA LEU A 214 -5.92 -6.80 0.34
C LEU A 214 -5.59 -7.24 -1.07
N GLN A 215 -5.04 -6.31 -1.84
CA GLN A 215 -4.55 -6.57 -3.18
C GLN A 215 -3.16 -5.97 -3.34
N TRP A 216 -2.25 -6.75 -3.90
CA TRP A 216 -0.86 -6.41 -4.14
C TRP A 216 -0.61 -6.23 -5.63
N ALA A 217 0.18 -5.23 -5.99
CA ALA A 217 0.73 -5.10 -7.32
C ALA A 217 2.18 -4.61 -7.26
N CYS A 218 3.03 -5.19 -8.11
CA CYS A 218 4.35 -4.66 -8.43
C CYS A 218 4.62 -4.82 -9.94
N ARG A 219 5.80 -4.37 -10.39
CA ARG A 219 6.19 -4.45 -11.81
C ARG A 219 6.30 -5.87 -12.38
N SER A 220 6.24 -6.90 -11.54
CA SER A 220 6.42 -8.30 -11.96
C SER A 220 5.21 -9.18 -11.67
N LEU A 221 4.36 -8.81 -10.70
CA LEU A 221 3.31 -9.67 -10.18
C LEU A 221 2.18 -8.85 -9.57
N GLU A 222 0.97 -9.36 -9.73
CA GLU A 222 -0.23 -8.94 -9.01
C GLU A 222 -0.76 -10.12 -8.21
N ASP A 223 -1.30 -9.86 -7.03
CA ASP A 223 -1.85 -10.87 -6.13
C ASP A 223 -3.01 -10.33 -5.28
N CYS A 224 -3.87 -11.21 -4.78
CA CYS A 224 -5.02 -10.90 -3.91
C CYS A 224 -5.09 -11.91 -2.76
N GLU A 225 -5.77 -11.57 -1.66
CA GLU A 225 -6.09 -12.57 -0.61
C GLU A 225 -6.98 -13.72 -1.10
N CYS A 226 -7.51 -13.61 -2.31
CA CYS A 226 -8.38 -14.58 -2.94
C CYS A 226 -7.69 -15.64 -3.79
N ASP A 227 -6.37 -15.53 -3.98
CA ASP A 227 -5.52 -16.38 -4.84
C ASP A 227 -6.00 -16.52 -6.31
N GLU A 228 -6.94 -15.69 -6.79
CA GLU A 228 -7.50 -15.82 -8.15
C GLU A 228 -6.44 -15.62 -9.24
N PHE A 229 -5.44 -14.76 -8.99
CA PHE A 229 -4.38 -14.49 -9.95
C PHE A 229 -3.44 -15.69 -10.16
N ASP A 230 -3.22 -16.50 -9.13
CA ASP A 230 -2.41 -17.73 -9.22
C ASP A 230 -3.18 -18.88 -9.88
N LEU A 231 -4.50 -18.96 -9.66
CA LEU A 231 -5.37 -19.91 -10.37
C LEU A 231 -5.36 -19.71 -11.90
N ARG A 232 -5.05 -18.50 -12.39
CA ARG A 232 -4.91 -18.22 -13.84
C ARG A 232 -3.54 -18.58 -14.40
N LYS A 233 -2.48 -18.54 -13.58
CA LYS A 233 -1.13 -18.99 -14.00
C LYS A 233 -1.09 -20.51 -14.17
N SER A 234 -1.73 -21.26 -13.25
CA SER A 234 -1.81 -22.73 -13.33
C SER A 234 -2.64 -23.24 -14.51
N GLN A 235 -3.59 -22.44 -15.03
CA GLN A 235 -4.33 -22.76 -16.24
C GLN A 235 -3.57 -22.47 -17.56
N ARG A 236 -2.43 -21.78 -17.50
CA ARG A 236 -1.59 -21.47 -18.68
C ARG A 236 -0.46 -22.47 -18.92
N SER A 237 -0.18 -23.36 -17.98
CA SER A 237 0.72 -24.50 -18.18
C SER A 237 -0.07 -25.68 -18.75
N PRO A 238 0.19 -26.14 -19.98
CA PRO A 238 -0.28 -27.44 -20.41
C PRO A 238 0.58 -28.51 -19.71
N GLU A 239 -0.10 -29.53 -19.19
CA GLU A 239 0.44 -30.79 -18.64
C GLU A 239 0.89 -30.79 -17.16
N SER A 240 -0.04 -31.07 -16.23
CA SER A 240 -0.29 -32.44 -15.74
C SER A 240 -1.08 -32.47 -14.42
N SER A 241 -2.28 -33.06 -14.50
CA SER A 241 -3.01 -33.82 -13.48
C SER A 241 -3.23 -33.29 -12.04
N LYS A 242 -4.51 -33.02 -11.77
CA LYS A 242 -5.34 -33.53 -10.65
C LYS A 242 -4.85 -33.28 -9.21
N SER A 243 -5.47 -32.29 -8.55
CA SER A 243 -6.42 -32.51 -7.45
C SER A 243 -6.90 -31.16 -6.91
N GLY A 244 -8.20 -30.91 -6.98
CA GLY A 244 -8.83 -29.82 -6.27
C GLY A 244 -8.80 -30.03 -4.76
N TRP A 245 -8.91 -28.92 -4.03
CA TRP A 245 -8.98 -28.77 -2.57
C TRP A 245 -7.65 -28.78 -1.83
N THR A 246 -6.97 -27.64 -1.79
CA THR A 246 -6.05 -27.33 -0.68
C THR A 246 -6.87 -26.93 0.54
N THR A 247 -7.01 -27.88 1.45
CA THR A 247 -7.55 -27.65 2.79
C THR A 247 -6.38 -27.17 3.65
N THR A 248 -6.35 -25.92 4.08
CA THR A 248 -5.39 -25.48 5.11
C THR A 248 -5.89 -26.00 6.45
N SER A 249 -5.48 -27.21 6.83
CA SER A 249 -5.58 -27.67 8.21
C SER A 249 -4.42 -27.08 9.00
N SER A 250 -4.70 -26.11 9.86
CA SER A 250 -3.78 -25.76 10.95
C SER A 250 -3.81 -26.89 11.98
N GLN A 251 -2.86 -27.83 11.88
CA GLN A 251 -2.49 -28.71 12.98
C GLN A 251 -1.57 -27.92 13.92
N ASP A 252 -2.14 -27.37 14.99
CA ASP A 252 -1.34 -27.08 16.18
C ASP A 252 -1.05 -28.41 16.89
N CYS A 253 0.16 -28.92 16.67
CA CYS A 253 0.77 -29.91 17.56
C CYS A 253 1.35 -29.18 18.77
N GLY A 254 0.60 -29.18 19.88
CA GLY A 254 1.14 -28.90 21.20
C GLY A 254 1.20 -30.20 22.02
N GLU A 255 2.36 -30.82 22.06
CA GLU A 255 2.72 -31.88 23.02
C GLU A 255 3.31 -31.25 24.30
N LYS A 256 2.85 -31.76 25.46
CA LYS A 256 3.53 -31.85 26.79
C LYS A 256 3.64 -30.54 27.60
N ASN A 257 3.33 -30.49 28.90
CA ASN A 257 3.14 -31.50 29.96
C ASN A 257 1.86 -31.23 30.76
#